data_AF-A0A3D0JZI1-F1
#
_entry.id   AF-A0A3D0JZI1-F1
#
_cell.length_a   1.000
_cell.length_b   1.000
_cell.length_c   1.000
_cell.angle_alpha   90.00
_cell.angle_beta   90.00
_cell.angle_gamma   90.00
#
_symmetry.space_group_name_H-M   'P 1'
#
loop_
_entity.id
_entity.type
_entity.pdbx_description
1 polymer ?
#
loop_
_entity_poly.entity_id
_entity_poly.type
_entity_poly.pdbx_seq_one_letter_code
_entity_poly.pdbx_strand_id
1 'polypeptide(L)'
;AERPACAAVEPEPSPALLEDSVPEPMIDVPPPPLVVADELLQPLDLEPPIEQPDVEAEVDGDELTGHVPGLVALPVGCPACPEVELAVDTEGRVHCLGRTSALRQLQVASRWVTDHHELLALACPGLLSGSAQEPSCHLFTPHPPELADLHGSDLQLHLLTRVEVGSESTWYSCPLS
;
A
#
# COMPACT_ATOMS: atom_id res chain seq x y z
N ALA A 1 -19.40 25.23 -61.91
CA ALA A 1 -19.23 24.58 -60.59
C ALA A 1 -17.74 24.26 -60.46
N GLU A 2 -16.89 25.24 -60.16
CA GLU A 2 -16.59 25.83 -58.83
C GLU A 2 -16.07 24.79 -57.80
N ARG A 3 -14.85 25.06 -57.29
CA ARG A 3 -13.96 24.24 -56.45
C ARG A 3 -14.45 24.21 -54.97
N PRO A 4 -13.90 23.41 -54.03
CA PRO A 4 -12.51 23.54 -53.51
C PRO A 4 -11.77 22.19 -53.38
N ALA A 5 -10.49 22.04 -53.72
CA ALA A 5 -9.27 22.59 -53.11
C ALA A 5 -8.96 21.97 -51.73
N CYS A 6 -8.10 20.93 -51.74
CA CYS A 6 -7.40 20.43 -50.57
C CYS A 6 -6.61 21.55 -49.90
N ALA A 7 -6.96 21.88 -48.66
CA ALA A 7 -6.19 22.80 -47.84
C ALA A 7 -4.94 22.09 -47.32
N ALA A 8 -3.79 22.73 -47.53
CA ALA A 8 -2.51 22.36 -46.97
C ALA A 8 -2.54 22.52 -45.45
N VAL A 9 -2.00 21.54 -44.73
CA VAL A 9 -1.73 21.64 -43.30
C VAL A 9 -0.42 22.43 -43.14
N GLU A 10 -0.52 23.65 -42.61
CA GLU A 10 0.63 24.43 -42.16
C GLU A 10 1.18 23.81 -40.86
N PRO A 11 2.51 23.72 -40.68
CA PRO A 11 3.11 23.27 -39.42
C PRO A 11 3.05 24.39 -38.36
N GLU A 12 2.48 24.09 -37.20
CA GLU A 12 2.47 24.98 -36.04
C GLU A 12 3.90 25.33 -35.57
N PRO A 13 4.18 26.60 -35.23
CA PRO A 13 5.47 27.00 -34.70
C PRO A 13 5.63 26.61 -33.22
N SER A 14 6.77 25.97 -32.91
CA SER A 14 7.25 25.71 -31.54
C SER A 14 7.20 26.97 -30.67
N PRO A 15 6.68 26.88 -29.43
CA PRO A 15 6.79 27.98 -28.48
C PRO A 15 8.24 28.10 -27.99
N ALA A 16 8.76 29.33 -28.12
CA ALA A 16 10.07 29.75 -27.67
C ALA A 16 10.25 29.56 -26.16
N LEU A 17 11.41 29.03 -25.77
CA LEU A 17 11.87 28.98 -24.39
C LEU A 17 11.99 30.40 -23.83
N LEU A 18 11.20 30.68 -22.80
CA LEU A 18 11.34 31.87 -21.97
C LEU A 18 12.52 31.65 -21.01
N GLU A 19 13.63 32.33 -21.28
CA GLU A 19 14.75 32.43 -20.33
C GLU A 19 14.36 33.43 -19.23
N ASP A 20 13.74 32.91 -18.16
CA ASP A 20 13.46 33.67 -16.95
C ASP A 20 14.77 33.82 -16.16
N SER A 21 15.41 34.98 -16.33
CA SER A 21 16.56 35.41 -15.54
C SER A 21 16.10 35.66 -14.10
N VAL A 22 16.33 34.70 -13.21
CA VAL A 22 16.19 34.89 -11.77
C VAL A 22 17.43 35.64 -11.27
N PRO A 23 17.32 36.88 -10.76
CA PRO A 23 18.43 37.52 -10.07
C PRO A 23 18.67 36.84 -8.73
N GLU A 24 19.89 36.33 -8.52
CA GLU A 24 20.33 35.84 -7.21
C GLU A 24 20.30 36.99 -6.19
N PRO A 25 19.58 36.87 -5.05
CA PRO A 25 19.71 37.83 -3.98
C PRO A 25 21.03 37.57 -3.26
N MET A 26 22.03 38.43 -3.50
CA MET A 26 23.19 38.54 -2.60
C MET A 26 22.72 39.11 -1.27
N ILE A 27 22.36 38.23 -0.35
CA ILE A 27 22.24 38.55 1.07
C ILE A 27 23.58 38.16 1.70
N ASP A 28 24.53 39.09 1.65
CA ASP A 28 25.74 39.04 2.47
C ASP A 28 25.37 39.49 3.90
N VAL A 29 24.75 38.57 4.64
CA VAL A 29 24.58 38.71 6.09
C VAL A 29 25.64 37.83 6.74
N PRO A 30 26.67 38.40 7.38
CA PRO A 30 27.61 37.60 8.15
C PRO A 30 26.83 36.90 9.27
N PRO A 31 27.00 35.58 9.46
CA PRO A 31 26.36 34.88 10.54
C PRO A 31 26.79 35.52 11.87
N PRO A 32 25.86 35.73 12.82
CA PRO A 32 26.24 36.19 14.15
C PRO A 32 27.22 35.17 14.75
N PRO A 33 28.20 35.63 15.56
CA PRO A 33 29.11 34.72 16.23
C PRO A 33 28.29 33.74 17.06
N LEU A 34 28.47 32.45 16.79
CA LEU A 34 27.96 31.37 17.63
C LEU A 34 28.66 31.51 18.99
N VAL A 35 27.98 32.16 19.92
CA VAL A 35 28.32 32.09 21.34
C VAL A 35 27.87 30.72 21.79
N VAL A 36 28.83 29.78 21.87
CA VAL A 36 28.60 28.47 22.47
C VAL A 36 28.38 28.73 23.96
N ALA A 37 27.12 28.80 24.37
CA ALA A 37 26.76 28.76 25.77
C ALA A 37 27.10 27.34 26.28
N ASP A 38 28.29 27.23 26.85
CA ASP A 38 28.78 26.09 27.62
C ASP A 38 28.06 26.07 28.97
N GLU A 39 26.75 25.85 28.96
CA GLU A 39 26.01 25.69 30.21
C GLU A 39 24.84 24.71 30.05
N LEU A 40 24.90 23.67 30.88
CA LEU A 40 23.87 22.68 31.19
C LEU A 40 23.78 21.46 30.28
N LEU A 41 24.88 20.71 30.18
CA LEU A 41 24.79 19.24 30.17
C LEU A 41 24.23 18.79 31.54
N GLN A 42 22.91 18.86 31.69
CA GLN A 42 22.27 17.97 32.66
C GLN A 42 22.49 16.55 32.14
N PRO A 43 23.01 15.62 32.96
CA PRO A 43 22.95 14.22 32.59
C PRO A 43 21.47 13.90 32.43
N LEU A 44 21.04 13.66 31.19
CA LEU A 44 19.77 13.01 30.93
C LEU A 44 19.84 11.71 31.71
N ASP A 45 19.05 11.60 32.78
CA ASP A 45 18.72 10.31 33.38
C ASP A 45 18.20 9.48 32.22
N LEU A 46 19.07 8.61 31.71
CA LEU A 46 18.75 7.59 30.73
C LEU A 46 17.71 6.73 31.40
N GLU A 47 16.45 7.04 31.16
CA GLU A 47 15.34 6.15 31.49
C GLU A 47 15.74 4.77 30.97
N PRO A 48 15.63 3.72 31.82
CA PRO A 48 15.99 2.38 31.40
C PRO A 48 15.24 2.09 30.09
N PRO A 49 15.91 1.52 29.07
CA PRO A 49 15.27 1.20 27.82
C PRO A 49 14.00 0.44 28.17
N ILE A 50 12.85 1.03 27.82
CA ILE A 50 11.58 0.33 27.85
C ILE A 50 11.85 -0.89 27.00
N GLU A 51 11.88 -2.07 27.62
CA GLU A 51 11.90 -3.36 26.94
C GLU A 51 10.65 -3.34 26.04
N GLN A 52 10.81 -2.83 24.82
CA GLN A 52 9.89 -3.15 23.75
C GLN A 52 9.93 -4.67 23.71
N PRO A 53 8.81 -5.36 23.99
CA PRO A 53 8.84 -6.80 23.88
C PRO A 53 9.32 -7.09 22.46
N ASP A 54 10.36 -7.90 22.34
CA ASP A 54 10.81 -8.48 21.08
C ASP A 54 9.63 -9.27 20.50
N VAL A 55 8.68 -8.58 19.87
CA VAL A 55 7.60 -9.16 19.08
C VAL A 55 8.04 -9.23 17.62
N GLU A 56 9.28 -9.66 17.40
CA GLU A 56 9.64 -10.41 16.20
C GLU A 56 9.05 -11.83 16.30
N ALA A 57 7.75 -11.93 16.57
CA ALA A 57 7.03 -13.15 16.27
C ALA A 57 6.82 -13.13 14.75
N GLU A 58 7.83 -13.59 14.01
CA GLU A 58 7.71 -13.91 12.59
C GLU A 58 6.49 -14.83 12.43
N VAL A 59 5.41 -14.27 11.91
CA VAL A 59 4.16 -15.01 11.67
C VAL A 59 4.27 -15.74 10.34
N ASP A 60 5.37 -16.40 10.01
CA ASP A 60 5.46 -17.13 8.74
C ASP A 60 4.59 -18.41 8.81
N GLY A 61 3.31 -18.30 8.48
CA GLY A 61 2.48 -19.50 8.24
C GLY A 61 0.97 -19.42 8.43
N ASP A 62 0.40 -18.37 9.05
CA ASP A 62 -1.06 -18.27 9.18
C ASP A 62 -1.71 -17.67 7.92
N GLU A 63 -2.72 -18.37 7.38
CA GLU A 63 -3.53 -17.95 6.24
C GLU A 63 -4.29 -16.66 6.55
N LEU A 64 -4.03 -15.60 5.79
CA LEU A 64 -4.62 -14.28 5.99
C LEU A 64 -6.14 -14.27 5.77
N THR A 65 -6.64 -15.21 4.95
CA THR A 65 -8.07 -15.33 4.66
C THR A 65 -8.90 -15.55 5.93
N GLY A 66 -8.38 -16.29 6.93
CA GLY A 66 -9.08 -16.55 8.18
C GLY A 66 -9.30 -15.32 9.06
N HIS A 67 -8.60 -14.22 8.77
CA HIS A 67 -8.68 -12.98 9.53
C HIS A 67 -9.74 -12.00 9.02
N VAL A 68 -10.36 -12.27 7.87
CA VAL A 68 -11.43 -11.42 7.31
C VAL A 68 -12.72 -12.25 7.25
N PRO A 69 -13.77 -11.85 7.99
CA PRO A 69 -15.00 -12.63 8.03
C PRO A 69 -15.70 -12.62 6.66
N GLY A 70 -16.21 -13.79 6.25
CA GLY A 70 -16.98 -13.95 5.03
C GLY A 70 -16.15 -14.15 3.76
N LEU A 71 -14.82 -14.20 3.87
CA LEU A 71 -13.96 -14.55 2.74
C LEU A 71 -13.76 -16.06 2.63
N VAL A 72 -13.72 -16.54 1.40
CA VAL A 72 -13.39 -17.92 1.03
C VAL A 72 -12.11 -17.91 0.21
N ALA A 73 -11.08 -18.64 0.65
CA ALA A 73 -9.80 -18.71 -0.05
C ALA A 73 -9.97 -19.33 -1.45
N LEU A 74 -9.35 -18.72 -2.45
CA LEU A 74 -9.28 -19.28 -3.79
C LEU A 74 -8.13 -20.30 -3.85
N PRO A 75 -8.34 -21.47 -4.50
CA PRO A 75 -7.30 -22.48 -4.65
C PRO A 75 -6.22 -22.09 -5.68
N VAL A 76 -6.31 -20.89 -6.24
CA VAL A 76 -5.41 -20.35 -7.27
C VAL A 76 -4.84 -19.02 -6.77
N GLY A 77 -3.55 -18.81 -7.03
CA GLY A 77 -2.84 -17.57 -6.71
C GLY A 77 -2.33 -16.85 -7.95
N CYS A 78 -1.86 -15.62 -7.78
CA CYS A 78 -1.17 -14.89 -8.83
C CYS A 78 0.24 -15.47 -9.04
N PRO A 79 0.60 -15.97 -10.24
CA PRO A 79 1.90 -16.63 -10.46
C PRO A 79 3.12 -15.71 -10.23
N ALA A 80 2.94 -14.40 -10.42
CA ALA A 80 4.01 -13.41 -10.24
C ALA A 80 4.11 -12.88 -8.80
N CYS A 81 3.12 -13.17 -7.95
CA CYS A 81 2.98 -12.62 -6.60
C CYS A 81 2.56 -13.73 -5.63
N PRO A 82 3.44 -14.70 -5.32
CA PRO A 82 3.10 -15.85 -4.50
C PRO A 82 2.85 -15.51 -3.02
N GLU A 83 3.30 -14.34 -2.55
CA GLU A 83 3.06 -13.86 -1.19
C GLU A 83 1.66 -13.25 -1.00
N VAL A 84 0.90 -13.06 -2.10
CA VAL A 84 -0.45 -12.52 -2.06
C VAL A 84 -1.44 -13.67 -2.12
N GLU A 85 -2.26 -13.80 -1.08
CA GLU A 85 -3.40 -14.70 -1.07
C GLU A 85 -4.57 -14.09 -1.83
N LEU A 86 -5.35 -14.92 -2.51
CA LEU A 86 -6.57 -14.51 -3.17
C LEU A 86 -7.76 -15.16 -2.48
N ALA A 87 -8.79 -14.38 -2.21
CA ALA A 87 -10.04 -14.85 -1.63
C ALA A 87 -11.23 -14.22 -2.35
N VAL A 88 -12.43 -14.75 -2.11
CA VAL A 88 -13.68 -14.22 -2.66
C VAL A 88 -14.69 -13.98 -1.55
N ASP A 89 -15.46 -12.91 -1.66
CA ASP A 89 -16.57 -12.63 -0.75
C ASP A 89 -17.89 -13.28 -1.22
N THR A 90 -18.98 -13.02 -0.48
CA THR A 90 -20.32 -13.53 -0.83
C THR A 90 -20.92 -12.91 -2.09
N GLU A 91 -20.40 -11.78 -2.55
CA GLU A 91 -20.84 -11.10 -3.77
C GLU A 91 -20.08 -11.59 -5.01
N GLY A 92 -19.06 -12.43 -4.82
CA GLY A 92 -18.19 -12.92 -5.89
C GLY A 92 -17.07 -11.94 -6.24
N ARG A 93 -16.81 -10.92 -5.42
CA ARG A 93 -15.68 -10.00 -5.59
C ARG A 93 -14.40 -10.66 -5.09
N VAL A 94 -13.31 -10.47 -5.83
CA VAL A 94 -11.99 -10.95 -5.41
C VAL A 94 -11.35 -9.99 -4.44
N HIS A 95 -10.74 -10.55 -3.40
CA HIS A 95 -9.94 -9.86 -2.40
C HIS A 95 -8.49 -10.32 -2.53
N CYS A 96 -7.56 -9.38 -2.64
CA CYS A 96 -6.12 -9.63 -2.60
C CYS A 96 -5.64 -9.35 -1.17
N LEU A 97 -5.08 -10.36 -0.50
CA LEU A 97 -4.64 -10.27 0.89
C LEU A 97 -3.12 -10.35 0.95
N GLY A 98 -2.48 -9.42 1.65
CA GLY A 98 -1.02 -9.40 1.74
C GLY A 98 -0.53 -8.68 2.99
N ARG A 99 0.71 -8.94 3.38
CA ARG A 99 1.38 -8.24 4.49
C ARG A 99 2.07 -6.98 4.00
N THR A 100 2.56 -6.17 4.93
CA THR A 100 3.37 -4.97 4.63
C THR A 100 4.54 -5.25 3.68
N SER A 101 5.21 -6.41 3.82
CA SER A 101 6.28 -6.85 2.91
C SER A 101 5.83 -7.01 1.45
N ALA A 102 4.56 -7.36 1.23
CA ALA A 102 3.98 -7.65 -0.08
C ALA A 102 3.18 -6.48 -0.67
N LEU A 103 3.30 -5.26 -0.12
CA LEU A 103 2.50 -4.10 -0.53
C LEU A 103 2.58 -3.79 -2.04
N ARG A 104 3.78 -3.86 -2.62
CA ARG A 104 3.94 -3.69 -4.08
C ARG A 104 3.31 -4.84 -4.86
N GLN A 105 3.38 -6.06 -4.34
CA GLN A 105 2.83 -7.25 -4.99
C GLN A 105 1.30 -7.21 -5.02
N LEU A 106 0.64 -6.62 -4.01
CA LEU A 106 -0.81 -6.46 -3.97
C LEU A 106 -1.37 -5.72 -5.20
N GLN A 107 -0.70 -4.63 -5.62
CA GLN A 107 -1.13 -3.88 -6.82
C GLN A 107 -0.99 -4.72 -8.09
N VAL A 108 0.12 -5.47 -8.21
CA VAL A 108 0.36 -6.35 -9.35
C VAL A 108 -0.66 -7.49 -9.38
N ALA A 109 -0.94 -8.10 -8.23
CA ALA A 109 -1.93 -9.16 -8.08
C ALA A 109 -3.35 -8.66 -8.40
N SER A 110 -3.75 -7.49 -7.89
CA SER A 110 -5.04 -6.86 -8.20
C SER A 110 -5.22 -6.62 -9.70
N ARG A 111 -4.17 -6.10 -10.36
CA ARG A 111 -4.20 -5.94 -11.82
C ARG A 111 -4.31 -7.28 -12.53
N TRP A 112 -3.53 -8.27 -12.11
CA TRP A 112 -3.56 -9.62 -12.67
C TRP A 112 -4.96 -10.25 -12.55
N VAL A 113 -5.60 -10.16 -11.38
CA VAL A 113 -6.97 -10.64 -11.14
C VAL A 113 -7.95 -9.99 -12.12
N THR A 114 -7.84 -8.68 -12.30
CA THR A 114 -8.69 -7.93 -13.24
C THR A 114 -8.49 -8.41 -14.67
N ASP A 115 -7.23 -8.54 -15.11
CA ASP A 115 -6.88 -8.95 -16.48
C ASP A 115 -7.22 -10.42 -16.77
N HIS A 116 -7.29 -11.28 -15.74
CA HIS A 116 -7.49 -12.73 -15.87
C HIS A 116 -8.79 -13.22 -15.24
N HIS A 117 -9.75 -12.32 -14.97
CA HIS A 117 -11.00 -12.66 -14.28
C HIS A 117 -11.77 -13.81 -14.94
N GLU A 118 -11.85 -13.85 -16.27
CA GLU A 118 -12.53 -14.94 -16.99
C GLU A 118 -11.90 -16.31 -16.73
N LEU A 119 -10.57 -16.37 -16.66
CA LEU A 119 -9.85 -17.60 -16.34
C LEU A 119 -10.11 -18.02 -14.89
N LEU A 120 -10.08 -17.06 -13.96
CA LEU A 120 -10.39 -17.32 -12.55
C LEU A 120 -11.83 -17.86 -12.40
N ALA A 121 -12.80 -17.28 -13.10
CA ALA A 121 -14.19 -17.74 -13.07
C ALA A 121 -14.36 -19.17 -13.61
N LEU A 122 -13.57 -19.55 -14.61
CA LEU A 122 -13.53 -20.93 -15.12
C LEU A 122 -12.87 -21.91 -14.16
N ALA A 123 -11.80 -21.49 -13.46
CA ALA A 123 -11.08 -22.32 -12.50
C ALA A 123 -11.86 -22.53 -11.19
N CYS A 124 -12.67 -21.54 -10.80
CA CYS A 124 -13.42 -21.51 -9.54
C CYS A 124 -14.92 -21.33 -9.81
N PRO A 125 -15.58 -22.29 -10.48
CA PRO A 125 -16.98 -22.15 -10.87
C PRO A 125 -17.89 -22.07 -9.64
N GLY A 126 -18.77 -21.07 -9.62
CA GLY A 126 -19.72 -20.84 -8.52
C GLY A 126 -19.18 -20.01 -7.35
N LEU A 127 -17.87 -19.71 -7.34
CA LEU A 127 -17.27 -18.76 -6.39
C LEU A 127 -17.25 -17.34 -6.96
N LEU A 128 -16.86 -17.21 -8.23
CA LEU A 128 -16.84 -15.93 -8.94
C LEU A 128 -18.12 -15.80 -9.77
N SER A 129 -18.79 -14.66 -9.63
CA SER A 129 -20.07 -14.40 -10.29
C SER A 129 -20.00 -13.10 -11.10
N GLY A 130 -20.53 -13.13 -12.33
CA GLY A 130 -20.73 -11.94 -13.14
C GLY A 130 -19.48 -11.43 -13.86
N SER A 131 -19.47 -10.13 -14.14
CA SER A 131 -18.37 -9.43 -14.82
C SER A 131 -17.24 -9.08 -13.85
N ALA A 132 -16.03 -8.90 -14.37
CA ALA A 132 -14.88 -8.47 -13.59
C ALA A 132 -15.17 -7.18 -12.80
N GLN A 133 -15.05 -7.27 -11.48
CA GLN A 133 -15.09 -6.12 -10.58
C GLN A 133 -13.67 -5.75 -10.16
N GLU A 134 -13.50 -4.50 -9.73
CA GLU A 134 -12.23 -4.06 -9.14
C GLU A 134 -11.97 -4.81 -7.82
N PRO A 135 -10.81 -5.50 -7.69
CA PRO A 135 -10.49 -6.28 -6.50
C PRO A 135 -10.20 -5.39 -5.29
N SER A 136 -10.69 -5.80 -4.12
CA SER A 136 -10.36 -5.14 -2.85
C SER A 136 -9.00 -5.61 -2.36
N CYS A 137 -8.11 -4.69 -1.95
CA CYS A 137 -6.80 -5.05 -1.44
C CYS A 137 -6.75 -4.89 0.08
N HIS A 138 -6.33 -5.94 0.79
CA HIS A 138 -6.20 -5.97 2.23
C HIS A 138 -4.74 -6.07 2.62
N LEU A 139 -4.31 -5.15 3.49
CA LEU A 139 -2.95 -5.08 3.99
C LEU A 139 -2.94 -5.37 5.49
N PHE A 140 -2.18 -6.38 5.89
CA PHE A 140 -2.06 -6.81 7.27
C PHE A 140 -0.71 -6.39 7.86
N THR A 141 -0.73 -5.83 9.06
CA THR A 141 0.48 -5.49 9.81
C THR A 141 0.34 -5.85 11.29
N PRO A 142 1.39 -6.31 11.96
CA PRO A 142 1.46 -6.27 13.42
C PRO A 142 1.90 -4.90 13.97
N HIS A 143 2.38 -3.99 13.11
CA HIS A 143 2.94 -2.69 13.48
C HIS A 143 2.13 -1.54 12.82
N PRO A 144 1.08 -1.03 13.49
CA PRO A 144 0.22 0.03 12.95
C PRO A 144 0.94 1.31 12.48
N PRO A 145 1.99 1.81 13.17
CA PRO A 145 2.67 3.03 12.75
C PRO A 145 3.24 2.98 11.33
N GLU A 146 3.59 1.79 10.83
CA GLU A 146 4.08 1.61 9.45
C GLU A 146 3.02 1.90 8.39
N LEU A 147 1.74 1.92 8.77
CA LEU A 147 0.61 2.18 7.88
C LEU A 147 0.12 3.62 7.94
N ALA A 148 0.75 4.49 8.73
CA ALA A 148 0.32 5.87 8.93
C ALA A 148 0.11 6.62 7.60
N ASP A 149 1.04 6.43 6.65
CA ASP A 149 1.02 7.09 5.34
C ASP A 149 0.01 6.48 4.35
N LEU A 150 -0.57 5.32 4.68
CA LEU A 150 -1.51 4.59 3.84
C LEU A 150 -2.97 4.84 4.23
N HIS A 151 -3.21 5.62 5.29
CA HIS A 151 -4.56 6.06 5.65
C HIS A 151 -5.18 6.90 4.53
N GLY A 152 -6.43 6.60 4.19
CA GLY A 152 -7.14 7.26 3.10
C GLY A 152 -6.79 6.76 1.69
N SER A 153 -5.95 5.71 1.58
CA SER A 153 -5.83 4.94 0.35
C SER A 153 -7.02 4.00 0.16
N ASP A 154 -7.16 3.41 -1.02
CA ASP A 154 -8.19 2.39 -1.31
C ASP A 154 -7.87 1.01 -0.70
N LEU A 155 -6.83 0.91 0.13
CA LEU A 155 -6.45 -0.31 0.84
C LEU A 155 -7.28 -0.50 2.11
N GLN A 156 -7.73 -1.73 2.34
CA GLN A 156 -8.30 -2.16 3.62
C GLN A 156 -7.15 -2.50 4.56
N LEU A 157 -6.94 -1.70 5.60
CA LEU A 157 -5.84 -1.87 6.53
C LEU A 157 -6.29 -2.73 7.73
N HIS A 158 -5.47 -3.71 8.11
CA HIS A 158 -5.77 -4.67 9.19
C HIS A 158 -4.59 -4.74 10.17
N LEU A 159 -4.87 -4.56 11.45
CA LEU A 159 -3.93 -4.80 12.53
C LEU A 159 -4.05 -6.25 13.01
N LEU A 160 -2.97 -7.02 12.84
CA LEU A 160 -2.80 -8.33 13.44
C LEU A 160 -2.21 -8.18 14.84
N THR A 161 -2.96 -8.62 15.85
CA THR A 161 -2.49 -8.62 17.23
C THR A 161 -2.59 -10.02 17.81
N ARG A 162 -1.57 -10.42 18.57
CA ARG A 162 -1.58 -11.68 19.28
C ARG A 162 -2.37 -11.49 20.57
N VAL A 163 -3.40 -12.29 20.77
CA VAL A 163 -4.22 -12.30 21.97
C VAL A 163 -4.02 -13.60 22.74
N GLU A 164 -3.97 -13.50 24.05
CA GLU A 164 -3.88 -14.65 24.95
C GLU A 164 -5.25 -14.93 25.57
N VAL A 165 -5.74 -16.16 25.42
CA VAL A 165 -7.00 -16.63 26.01
C VAL A 165 -6.66 -17.83 26.90
N GLY A 166 -6.49 -17.56 28.20
CA GLY A 166 -6.06 -18.58 29.15
C GLY A 166 -4.60 -18.98 28.95
N SER A 167 -4.35 -20.23 28.55
CA SER A 167 -3.00 -20.73 28.22
C SER A 167 -2.73 -20.81 26.71
N GLU A 168 -3.70 -20.39 25.89
CA GLU A 168 -3.60 -20.42 24.43
C GLU A 168 -3.35 -19.02 23.89
N SER A 169 -2.55 -18.91 22.85
CA SER A 169 -2.34 -17.66 22.11
C SER A 169 -2.87 -17.81 20.69
N THR A 170 -3.61 -16.82 20.21
CA THR A 170 -4.14 -16.79 18.83
C THR A 170 -3.97 -15.42 18.20
N TRP A 171 -4.01 -15.35 16.87
CA TRP A 171 -3.97 -14.09 16.13
C TRP A 171 -5.39 -13.54 15.93
N TYR A 172 -5.56 -12.27 16.23
CA TYR A 172 -6.79 -11.53 16.02
C TYR A 172 -6.54 -10.36 15.06
N SER A 173 -7.49 -10.09 14.17
CA SER A 173 -7.42 -8.99 13.22
C SER A 173 -8.44 -7.90 13.56
N CYS A 174 -7.97 -6.66 13.63
CA CYS A 174 -8.79 -5.46 13.80
C CYS A 174 -8.72 -4.61 12.52
N PRO A 175 -9.84 -4.24 11.88
CA PRO A 175 -9.81 -3.28 10.79
C PRO A 175 -9.37 -1.91 11.31
N LEU A 176 -8.50 -1.24 10.56
CA LEU A 176 -8.05 0.14 10.81
C LEU A 176 -8.82 1.06 9.85
N SER A 177 -9.77 1.81 10.39
CA SER A 177 -10.61 2.80 9.66
C SER A 177 -9.95 4.16 9.56
#